data_AF-A0A7R8WQ27-F1
#
_entry.id   AF-A0A7R8WQ27-F1
#
_cell.length_a   1.000
_cell.length_b   1.000
_cell.length_c   1.000
_cell.angle_alpha   90.00
_cell.angle_beta   90.00
_cell.angle_gamma   90.00
#
_symmetry.space_group_name_H-M   'P 1'
#
loop_
_entity.id
_entity.type
_entity.pdbx_description
1 polymer ?
#
loop_
_entity_poly.entity_id
_entity_poly.type
_entity_poly.pdbx_seq_one_letter_code
_entity_poly.pdbx_strand_id
1 'polypeptide(L)'
;MMLAPKDDHEVLLMKRAASISSEILTKYLKAKVIEIIDGEKKIRHSKLAEGIENALTERKFLCGADPANVDICYPAIIQSGGQYVFEFSCLSNKDYLSYDCIVCCLGIRYRNYCSNIIRTLMVDPSDQLQQTYDFLVELQEFLIDKLRPGIRLCDLYDAGIQKCKEEKPDLVPKLTKQFGFVIGLEFRETQITVSPKCLMTVRKGMTFALSIGLSDLKDKDKDVALYIGDTVLVQEVSLMTFALSIGLSDLKDKDKDVALYIGDTVLVQEDKAAVVFTSAKKRLRSNAVFLKTEGEEEEAEGEEEDKEEDQAPEILSRGERAGRAVLTSKLR
;
A
#
# COMPACT_ATOMS: atom_id res chain seq x y z
N MET A 1 5.95 -19.93 11.10
CA MET A 1 5.75 -18.71 11.94
C MET A 1 6.96 -17.81 12.09
N MET A 2 8.20 -18.30 12.26
CA MET A 2 9.39 -17.42 12.33
C MET A 2 9.67 -16.66 11.02
N LEU A 3 9.35 -17.27 9.87
CA LEU A 3 9.57 -16.72 8.52
C LEU A 3 8.41 -15.85 7.99
N ALA A 4 7.37 -15.62 8.80
CA ALA A 4 6.21 -14.86 8.35
C ALA A 4 6.54 -13.35 8.23
N PRO A 5 7.15 -12.70 9.23
CA PRO A 5 7.77 -11.38 9.05
C PRO A 5 8.95 -11.46 8.08
N LYS A 6 9.05 -10.47 7.20
CA LYS A 6 10.10 -10.32 6.19
C LYS A 6 11.08 -9.22 6.62
N ASP A 7 12.37 -9.45 6.39
CA ASP A 7 13.39 -8.42 6.49
C ASP A 7 13.34 -7.43 5.30
N ASP A 8 14.11 -6.35 5.37
CA ASP A 8 14.09 -5.29 4.34
C ASP A 8 14.51 -5.79 2.95
N HIS A 9 15.43 -6.76 2.90
CA HIS A 9 15.88 -7.35 1.64
C HIS A 9 14.82 -8.26 1.04
N GLU A 10 14.19 -9.11 1.86
CA GLU A 10 13.04 -9.94 1.45
C GLU A 10 11.89 -9.07 0.95
N VAL A 11 11.58 -7.97 1.64
CA VAL A 11 10.57 -7.00 1.22
C VAL A 11 10.88 -6.42 -0.16
N LEU A 12 12.15 -6.09 -0.44
CA LEU A 12 12.54 -5.59 -1.76
C LEU A 12 12.30 -6.63 -2.87
N LEU A 13 12.60 -7.91 -2.60
CA LEU A 13 12.34 -9.00 -3.55
C LEU A 13 10.84 -9.19 -3.79
N MET A 14 10.01 -9.12 -2.75
CA MET A 14 8.55 -9.22 -2.86
C MET A 14 7.96 -8.02 -3.62
N LYS A 15 8.43 -6.80 -3.34
CA LYS A 15 8.02 -5.59 -4.10
C LYS A 15 8.35 -5.76 -5.58
N ARG A 16 9.53 -6.29 -5.89
CA ARG A 16 9.93 -6.57 -7.27
C ARG A 16 9.03 -7.61 -7.94
N ALA A 17 8.70 -8.70 -7.26
CA ALA A 17 7.75 -9.70 -7.75
C ALA A 17 6.38 -9.06 -8.06
N ALA A 18 5.84 -8.28 -7.12
CA ALA A 18 4.55 -7.60 -7.25
C ALA A 18 4.53 -6.55 -8.37
N SER A 19 5.64 -5.83 -8.59
CA SER A 19 5.76 -4.90 -9.73
C SER A 19 5.69 -5.64 -11.07
N ILE A 20 6.35 -6.80 -11.20
CA ILE A 20 6.29 -7.61 -12.42
C ILE A 20 4.88 -8.17 -12.62
N SER A 21 4.21 -8.66 -11.57
CA SER A 21 2.79 -9.06 -11.63
C SER A 21 1.90 -7.93 -12.16
N SER A 22 2.10 -6.71 -11.66
CA SER A 22 1.32 -5.53 -12.06
C SER A 22 1.59 -5.13 -13.52
N GLU A 23 2.85 -5.19 -13.95
CA GLU A 23 3.27 -4.89 -15.32
C GLU A 23 2.68 -5.89 -16.32
N ILE A 24 2.76 -7.20 -16.02
CA ILE A 24 2.17 -8.25 -16.86
C ILE A 24 0.65 -8.10 -16.93
N LEU A 25 -0.02 -7.89 -15.80
CA LEU A 25 -1.47 -7.71 -15.79
C LEU A 25 -1.90 -6.51 -16.64
N THR A 26 -1.22 -5.36 -16.47
CA THR A 26 -1.63 -4.10 -17.07
C THR A 26 -1.20 -3.95 -18.52
N LYS A 27 0.05 -4.27 -18.84
CA LYS A 27 0.65 -4.03 -20.16
C LYS A 27 0.51 -5.21 -21.11
N TYR A 28 0.43 -6.44 -20.60
CA TYR A 28 0.25 -7.62 -21.43
C TYR A 28 -1.20 -8.09 -21.39
N LEU A 29 -1.70 -8.56 -20.24
CA LEU A 29 -2.97 -9.27 -20.17
C LEU A 29 -4.15 -8.37 -20.51
N LYS A 30 -4.27 -7.21 -19.84
CA LYS A 30 -5.35 -6.25 -20.08
C LYS A 30 -5.34 -5.75 -21.53
N ALA A 31 -4.17 -5.37 -22.05
CA ALA A 31 -4.03 -4.94 -23.44
C ALA A 31 -4.46 -6.05 -24.43
N LYS A 32 -4.07 -7.31 -24.15
CA LYS A 32 -4.44 -8.44 -24.99
C LYS A 32 -5.94 -8.72 -24.96
N VAL A 33 -6.55 -8.69 -23.78
CA VAL A 33 -8.01 -8.85 -23.61
C VAL A 33 -8.76 -7.78 -24.39
N ILE A 34 -8.33 -6.51 -24.33
CA ILE A 34 -8.92 -5.41 -25.12
C ILE A 34 -8.80 -5.73 -26.62
N GLU A 35 -7.62 -6.10 -27.11
CA GLU A 35 -7.42 -6.46 -28.53
C GLU A 35 -8.31 -7.63 -28.99
N ILE A 36 -8.54 -8.61 -28.11
CA ILE A 36 -9.42 -9.76 -28.37
C ILE A 36 -10.88 -9.30 -28.50
N ILE A 37 -11.34 -8.45 -27.57
CA ILE A 37 -12.69 -7.92 -27.56
C ILE A 37 -12.93 -7.04 -28.80
N ASP A 38 -12.06 -6.05 -29.05
CA ASP A 38 -12.17 -5.12 -30.17
C ASP A 38 -12.14 -5.84 -31.53
N GLY A 39 -11.38 -6.93 -31.62
CA GLY A 39 -11.27 -7.76 -32.82
C GLY A 39 -12.29 -8.90 -32.91
N GLU A 40 -13.23 -8.99 -31.96
CA GLU A 40 -14.21 -10.09 -31.83
C GLU A 40 -13.58 -11.50 -31.94
N LYS A 41 -12.35 -11.65 -31.43
CA LYS A 41 -11.56 -12.86 -31.59
C LYS A 41 -11.99 -13.93 -30.59
N LYS A 42 -12.05 -15.18 -31.05
CA LYS A 42 -12.27 -16.33 -30.16
C LYS A 42 -10.92 -16.83 -29.63
N ILE A 43 -10.70 -16.68 -28.33
CA ILE A 43 -9.56 -17.27 -27.62
C ILE A 43 -10.04 -18.12 -26.45
N ARG A 44 -9.33 -19.21 -26.16
CA ARG A 44 -9.62 -20.03 -24.97
C ARG A 44 -8.95 -19.44 -23.74
N HIS A 45 -9.54 -19.60 -22.56
CA HIS A 45 -8.91 -19.16 -21.30
C HIS A 45 -7.50 -19.74 -21.12
N SER A 46 -7.34 -21.05 -21.34
CA SER A 46 -6.04 -21.73 -21.27
C SER A 46 -5.00 -21.12 -22.21
N LYS A 47 -5.40 -20.66 -23.41
CA LYS A 47 -4.46 -20.09 -24.38
C LYS A 47 -3.98 -18.71 -23.97
N LEU A 48 -4.85 -17.92 -23.35
CA LEU A 48 -4.48 -16.62 -22.81
C LEU A 48 -3.56 -16.78 -21.58
N ALA A 49 -3.79 -17.80 -20.75
CA ALA A 49 -2.91 -18.16 -19.63
C ALA A 49 -1.50 -18.58 -20.10
N GLU A 50 -1.39 -19.46 -21.11
CA GLU A 50 -0.11 -19.80 -21.75
C GLU A 50 0.61 -18.56 -22.30
N GLY A 51 -0.14 -17.58 -22.82
CA GLY A 51 0.42 -16.32 -23.31
C GLY A 51 1.20 -15.55 -22.24
N ILE A 52 0.72 -15.58 -21.00
CA ILE A 52 1.37 -14.90 -19.87
C ILE A 52 2.73 -15.53 -19.56
N GLU A 53 2.83 -16.87 -19.58
CA GLU A 53 4.11 -17.55 -19.38
C GLU A 53 5.14 -17.15 -20.45
N ASN A 54 4.71 -17.03 -21.70
CA ASN A 54 5.57 -16.55 -22.78
C ASN A 54 5.99 -15.09 -22.56
N ALA A 55 5.08 -14.23 -22.06
CA ALA A 55 5.38 -12.83 -21.78
C ALA A 55 6.48 -12.67 -20.71
N LEU A 56 6.62 -13.62 -19.78
CA LEU A 56 7.68 -13.61 -18.77
C LEU A 56 9.09 -13.87 -19.34
N THR A 57 9.19 -14.30 -20.61
CA THR A 57 10.48 -14.41 -21.30
C THR A 57 10.92 -13.07 -21.92
N GLU A 58 9.99 -12.12 -22.09
CA GLU A 58 10.24 -10.83 -22.73
C GLU A 58 10.66 -9.77 -21.71
N ARG A 59 11.92 -9.34 -21.75
CA ARG A 59 12.51 -8.37 -20.80
C ARG A 59 11.70 -7.08 -20.60
N LYS A 60 10.93 -6.65 -21.62
CA LYS A 60 10.10 -5.44 -21.56
C LYS A 60 9.03 -5.49 -20.46
N PHE A 61 8.54 -6.68 -20.10
CA PHE A 61 7.51 -6.85 -19.06
C PHE A 61 8.08 -7.16 -17.67
N LEU A 62 9.42 -7.26 -17.54
CA LEU A 62 10.06 -7.70 -16.31
C LEU A 62 10.59 -6.54 -15.46
N CYS A 63 10.23 -5.30 -15.79
CA CYS A 63 10.67 -4.08 -15.10
C CYS A 63 12.21 -3.96 -14.99
N GLY A 64 12.97 -4.61 -15.88
CA GLY A 64 14.44 -4.71 -15.84
C GLY A 64 15.01 -5.91 -15.07
N ALA A 65 14.16 -6.84 -14.61
CA ALA A 65 14.61 -8.10 -14.03
C ALA A 65 15.11 -9.04 -15.11
N ASP A 66 16.03 -9.92 -14.72
CA ASP A 66 16.53 -10.97 -15.59
C ASP A 66 15.53 -12.14 -15.63
N PRO A 67 15.06 -12.59 -16.81
CA PRO A 67 14.08 -13.67 -16.94
C PRO A 67 14.44 -14.93 -16.15
N ALA A 68 15.73 -15.27 -16.02
CA ALA A 68 16.18 -16.44 -15.25
C ALA A 68 15.86 -16.38 -13.75
N ASN A 69 15.49 -15.20 -13.23
CA ASN A 69 15.12 -14.99 -11.84
C ASN A 69 13.60 -14.84 -11.63
N VAL A 70 12.81 -14.97 -12.70
CA VAL A 70 11.37 -14.77 -12.70
C VAL A 70 10.69 -16.08 -13.07
N ASP A 71 9.71 -16.47 -12.26
CA ASP A 71 8.89 -17.66 -12.50
C ASP A 71 7.43 -17.36 -12.15
N ILE A 72 6.50 -18.23 -12.52
CA ILE A 72 5.10 -18.13 -12.14
C ILE A 72 4.85 -18.87 -10.82
N CYS A 73 4.02 -18.31 -9.94
CA CYS A 73 3.65 -18.99 -8.69
C CYS A 73 2.73 -20.19 -8.94
N TYR A 74 1.86 -20.06 -9.92
CA TYR A 74 0.86 -21.04 -10.38
C TYR A 74 0.41 -20.64 -11.79
N PRO A 75 -0.01 -21.59 -12.66
CA PRO A 75 -0.51 -21.25 -13.99
C PRO A 75 -1.62 -20.20 -13.92
N ALA A 76 -1.53 -19.13 -14.71
CA ALA A 76 -2.46 -18.02 -14.63
C ALA A 76 -3.92 -18.49 -14.78
N ILE A 77 -4.80 -17.94 -13.94
CA ILE A 77 -6.21 -18.37 -13.86
C ILE A 77 -7.07 -17.29 -14.50
N ILE A 78 -7.77 -17.66 -15.57
CA ILE A 78 -8.63 -16.78 -16.34
C ILE A 78 -10.00 -17.45 -16.40
N GLN A 79 -11.02 -16.73 -15.93
CA GLN A 79 -12.38 -17.24 -15.80
C GLN A 79 -13.37 -16.21 -16.31
N SER A 80 -14.35 -16.66 -17.09
CA SER A 80 -15.48 -15.86 -17.58
C SER A 80 -16.64 -16.79 -17.96
N GLY A 81 -17.80 -16.24 -18.33
CA GLY A 81 -18.89 -17.05 -18.88
C GLY A 81 -19.63 -17.91 -17.84
N GLY A 82 -19.78 -17.40 -16.61
CA GLY A 82 -20.57 -18.08 -15.56
C GLY A 82 -19.87 -19.23 -14.85
N GLN A 83 -18.60 -19.50 -15.15
CA GLN A 83 -17.81 -20.57 -14.52
C GLN A 83 -16.66 -19.99 -13.71
N TYR A 84 -16.95 -19.68 -12.43
CA TYR A 84 -16.00 -19.05 -11.53
C TYR A 84 -15.67 -19.94 -10.34
N VAL A 85 -14.38 -20.11 -10.05
CA VAL A 85 -13.88 -20.87 -8.90
C VAL A 85 -12.73 -20.09 -8.27
N PHE A 86 -12.93 -19.63 -7.04
CA PHE A 86 -11.96 -18.83 -6.30
C PHE A 86 -10.92 -19.68 -5.56
N GLU A 87 -10.26 -20.57 -6.30
CA GLU A 87 -9.19 -21.44 -5.79
C GLU A 87 -7.95 -21.35 -6.69
N PHE A 88 -6.79 -21.16 -6.06
CA PHE A 88 -5.51 -21.05 -6.78
C PHE A 88 -4.95 -22.39 -7.27
N SER A 89 -5.63 -23.51 -6.95
CA SER A 89 -5.35 -24.84 -7.49
C SER A 89 -6.09 -25.13 -8.80
N CYS A 90 -7.03 -24.28 -9.20
CA CYS A 90 -7.75 -24.43 -10.46
C CYS A 90 -6.89 -24.02 -11.65
N LEU A 91 -7.21 -24.59 -12.81
CA LEU A 91 -6.59 -24.23 -14.09
C LEU A 91 -7.58 -23.45 -14.94
N SER A 92 -7.06 -22.55 -15.78
CA SER A 92 -7.82 -21.95 -16.87
C SER A 92 -8.40 -23.03 -17.77
N ASN A 93 -9.73 -23.04 -17.93
CA ASN A 93 -10.41 -24.08 -18.70
C ASN A 93 -10.21 -23.90 -20.22
N LYS A 94 -10.80 -24.79 -21.02
CA LYS A 94 -10.71 -24.72 -22.49
C LYS A 94 -11.86 -23.97 -23.15
N ASP A 95 -12.76 -23.35 -22.37
CA ASP A 95 -13.86 -22.58 -22.94
C ASP A 95 -13.34 -21.29 -23.54
N TYR A 96 -14.12 -20.73 -24.46
CA TYR A 96 -13.80 -19.45 -25.07
C TYR A 96 -14.09 -18.32 -24.07
N LEU A 97 -13.24 -17.29 -24.11
CA LEU A 97 -13.42 -16.07 -23.34
C LEU A 97 -14.79 -15.46 -23.65
N SER A 98 -15.62 -15.31 -22.62
CA SER A 98 -16.89 -14.60 -22.67
C SER A 98 -16.67 -13.13 -22.37
N TYR A 99 -17.42 -12.27 -23.06
CA TYR A 99 -17.37 -10.83 -22.88
C TYR A 99 -18.39 -10.44 -21.80
N ASP A 100 -18.03 -10.74 -20.54
CA ASP A 100 -18.78 -10.42 -19.33
C ASP A 100 -17.82 -9.97 -18.21
N CYS A 101 -17.80 -10.66 -17.06
CA CYS A 101 -16.80 -10.47 -16.03
C CYS A 101 -15.66 -11.48 -16.26
N ILE A 102 -14.47 -10.97 -16.56
CA ILE A 102 -13.27 -11.76 -16.77
C ILE A 102 -12.40 -11.64 -15.53
N VAL A 103 -12.39 -12.67 -14.69
CA VAL A 103 -11.53 -12.76 -13.51
C VAL A 103 -10.14 -13.24 -13.95
N CYS A 104 -9.11 -12.50 -13.58
CA CYS A 104 -7.71 -12.80 -13.86
C CYS A 104 -6.93 -12.90 -12.55
N CYS A 105 -6.38 -14.07 -12.24
CA CYS A 105 -5.46 -14.28 -11.13
C CYS A 105 -4.06 -14.58 -11.67
N LEU A 106 -3.07 -13.83 -11.20
CA LEU A 106 -1.67 -13.97 -11.58
C LEU A 106 -0.78 -13.89 -10.34
N GLY A 107 0.14 -14.84 -10.20
CA GLY A 107 1.20 -14.75 -9.20
C GLY A 107 2.57 -14.87 -9.86
N ILE A 108 3.46 -13.91 -9.59
CA ILE A 108 4.85 -13.94 -10.05
C ILE A 108 5.77 -14.20 -8.87
N ARG A 109 6.76 -15.05 -9.11
CA ARG A 109 7.84 -15.37 -8.19
C ARG A 109 9.14 -14.75 -8.69
N TYR A 110 9.73 -13.88 -7.88
CA TYR A 110 11.05 -13.29 -8.17
C TYR A 110 12.06 -13.75 -7.13
N ARG A 111 13.12 -14.44 -7.57
CA ARG A 111 14.15 -15.01 -6.68
C ARG A 111 13.55 -15.77 -5.48
N ASN A 112 12.60 -16.65 -5.78
CA ASN A 112 11.82 -17.47 -4.83
C ASN A 112 10.75 -16.74 -4.00
N TYR A 113 10.64 -15.41 -4.05
CA TYR A 113 9.60 -14.67 -3.34
C TYR A 113 8.37 -14.47 -4.21
N CYS A 114 7.24 -14.94 -3.71
CA CYS A 114 5.95 -14.93 -4.39
C CYS A 114 5.23 -13.58 -4.20
N SER A 115 4.44 -13.24 -5.19
CA SER A 115 3.44 -12.18 -5.17
C SER A 115 2.17 -12.69 -5.82
N ASN A 116 1.07 -11.96 -5.60
CA ASN A 116 -0.23 -12.27 -6.16
C ASN A 116 -0.99 -10.98 -6.50
N ILE A 117 -1.66 -10.99 -7.64
CA ILE A 117 -2.59 -9.94 -8.08
C ILE A 117 -3.83 -10.59 -8.70
N ILE A 118 -4.99 -10.05 -8.37
CA ILE A 118 -6.28 -10.50 -8.91
C ILE A 118 -7.08 -9.27 -9.33
N ARG A 119 -7.60 -9.28 -10.55
CA ARG A 119 -8.51 -8.25 -11.04
C ARG A 119 -9.65 -8.88 -11.83
N THR A 120 -10.79 -8.21 -11.79
CA THR A 120 -11.92 -8.51 -12.67
C THR A 120 -12.00 -7.42 -13.73
N LEU A 121 -11.91 -7.80 -15.00
CA LEU A 121 -12.20 -6.92 -16.13
C LEU A 121 -13.69 -7.08 -16.48
N MET A 122 -14.40 -5.99 -16.67
CA MET A 122 -15.84 -6.00 -16.93
C MET A 122 -16.12 -5.43 -18.31
N VAL A 123 -16.87 -6.17 -19.13
CA VAL A 123 -17.32 -5.72 -20.45
C VAL A 123 -18.77 -5.27 -20.35
N ASP A 124 -19.02 -3.98 -20.59
CA ASP A 124 -20.33 -3.33 -20.52
C ASP A 124 -21.16 -3.67 -19.25
N PRO A 125 -20.61 -3.52 -18.03
CA PRO A 125 -21.31 -3.89 -16.80
C PRO A 125 -22.55 -3.02 -16.55
N SER A 126 -23.61 -3.58 -15.95
CA SER A 126 -24.72 -2.74 -15.46
C SER A 126 -24.29 -1.83 -14.31
N ASP A 127 -25.05 -0.75 -14.07
CA ASP A 127 -24.82 0.16 -12.95
C ASP A 127 -24.82 -0.57 -11.60
N GLN A 128 -25.67 -1.59 -11.46
CA GLN A 128 -25.73 -2.41 -10.24
C GLN A 128 -24.45 -3.21 -10.02
N LEU A 129 -23.89 -3.79 -11.08
CA LEU A 129 -22.64 -4.53 -11.01
C LEU A 129 -21.46 -3.58 -10.71
N GLN A 130 -21.43 -2.40 -11.31
CA GLN A 130 -20.43 -1.36 -11.03
C GLN A 130 -20.45 -0.96 -9.54
N GLN A 131 -21.62 -0.63 -8.99
CA GLN A 131 -21.76 -0.31 -7.56
C GLN A 131 -21.38 -1.47 -6.63
N THR A 132 -21.56 -2.72 -7.09
CA THR A 132 -21.14 -3.91 -6.33
C THR A 132 -19.62 -4.05 -6.35
N TYR A 133 -18.98 -3.75 -7.48
CA TYR A 133 -17.52 -3.73 -7.60
C TYR A 133 -16.90 -2.60 -6.77
N ASP A 134 -17.47 -1.40 -6.80
CA ASP A 134 -17.00 -0.26 -5.98
C ASP A 134 -17.05 -0.61 -4.49
N PHE A 135 -18.14 -1.18 -4.02
CA PHE A 135 -18.24 -1.68 -2.64
C PHE A 135 -17.18 -2.77 -2.34
N LEU A 136 -16.89 -3.67 -3.28
CA LEU A 136 -15.87 -4.70 -3.09
C LEU A 136 -14.47 -4.07 -2.93
N VAL A 137 -14.17 -3.01 -3.69
CA VAL A 137 -12.94 -2.21 -3.57
C VAL A 137 -12.89 -1.49 -2.21
N GLU A 138 -13.97 -0.80 -1.83
CA GLU A 138 -14.06 -0.12 -0.52
C GLU A 138 -13.88 -1.09 0.65
N LEU A 139 -14.43 -2.30 0.55
CA LEU A 139 -14.24 -3.36 1.54
C LEU A 139 -12.78 -3.82 1.61
N GLN A 140 -12.09 -3.94 0.47
CA GLN A 140 -10.67 -4.27 0.42
C GLN A 140 -9.83 -3.17 1.07
N GLU A 141 -10.06 -1.91 0.72
CA GLU A 141 -9.34 -0.76 1.29
C GLU A 141 -9.54 -0.66 2.80
N PHE A 142 -10.77 -0.84 3.28
CA PHE A 142 -11.08 -0.91 4.72
C PHE A 142 -10.31 -2.04 5.44
N LEU A 143 -10.20 -3.21 4.80
CA LEU A 143 -9.45 -4.33 5.37
C LEU A 143 -7.94 -4.07 5.36
N ILE A 144 -7.41 -3.44 4.31
CA ILE A 144 -6.01 -3.03 4.25
C ILE A 144 -5.70 -2.02 5.35
N ASP A 145 -6.56 -1.03 5.57
CA ASP A 145 -6.39 -0.04 6.63
C ASP A 145 -6.38 -0.68 8.03
N LYS A 146 -7.26 -1.67 8.28
CA LYS A 146 -7.29 -2.42 9.54
C LYS A 146 -6.16 -3.44 9.69
N LEU A 147 -5.50 -3.84 8.62
CA LEU A 147 -4.41 -4.81 8.62
C LEU A 147 -3.12 -4.17 9.17
N ARG A 148 -3.12 -3.85 10.47
CA ARG A 148 -2.01 -3.24 11.21
C ARG A 148 -1.44 -4.24 12.23
N PRO A 149 -0.18 -4.07 12.67
CA PRO A 149 0.39 -4.90 13.73
C PRO A 149 -0.52 -4.93 14.98
N GLY A 150 -0.73 -6.12 15.55
CA GLY A 150 -1.54 -6.31 16.76
C GLY A 150 -2.97 -6.82 16.52
N ILE A 151 -3.54 -6.67 15.32
CA ILE A 151 -4.85 -7.26 15.01
C ILE A 151 -4.76 -8.78 14.88
N ARG A 152 -5.77 -9.53 15.35
CA ARG A 152 -5.88 -10.97 15.06
C ARG A 152 -6.55 -11.18 13.70
N LEU A 153 -6.13 -12.20 12.97
CA LEU A 153 -6.66 -12.48 11.63
C LEU A 153 -8.16 -12.84 11.63
N CYS A 154 -8.66 -13.47 12.69
CA CYS A 154 -10.10 -13.66 12.90
C CYS A 154 -10.83 -12.33 13.09
N ASP A 155 -10.28 -11.40 13.86
CA ASP A 155 -10.91 -10.09 14.10
C ASP A 155 -10.94 -9.25 12.82
N LEU A 156 -9.89 -9.34 11.99
CA LEU A 156 -9.86 -8.70 10.67
C LEU A 156 -10.94 -9.29 9.74
N TYR A 157 -11.08 -10.62 9.72
CA TYR A 157 -12.14 -11.29 8.96
C TYR A 157 -13.53 -10.85 9.44
N ASP A 158 -13.77 -10.86 10.75
CA ASP A 158 -15.03 -10.46 11.35
C ASP A 158 -15.37 -8.99 11.06
N ALA A 159 -14.38 -8.10 11.07
CA ALA A 159 -14.56 -6.70 10.69
C ALA A 159 -15.05 -6.54 9.23
N GLY A 160 -14.48 -7.31 8.29
CA GLY A 160 -14.92 -7.29 6.89
C GLY A 160 -16.34 -7.84 6.72
N ILE A 161 -16.67 -8.93 7.42
CA ILE A 161 -18.03 -9.49 7.44
C ILE A 161 -19.03 -8.50 8.04
N GLN A 162 -18.65 -7.80 9.12
CA GLN A 162 -19.51 -6.83 9.79
C GLN A 162 -19.79 -5.61 8.91
N LYS A 163 -18.78 -5.04 8.26
CA LYS A 163 -18.97 -3.95 7.29
C LYS A 163 -19.92 -4.37 6.15
N CYS A 164 -19.75 -5.59 5.63
CA CYS A 164 -20.66 -6.12 4.60
C CYS A 164 -22.09 -6.30 5.11
N LYS A 165 -22.30 -6.77 6.34
CA LYS A 165 -23.64 -6.87 6.95
C LYS A 165 -24.31 -5.51 7.11
N GLU A 166 -23.55 -4.48 7.46
CA GLU A 166 -24.06 -3.12 7.70
C GLU A 166 -24.44 -2.40 6.40
N GLU A 167 -23.60 -2.52 5.37
CA GLU A 167 -23.76 -1.75 4.12
C GLU A 167 -24.46 -2.53 2.99
N LYS A 168 -24.20 -3.84 2.88
CA LYS A 168 -24.68 -4.71 1.78
C LYS A 168 -24.99 -6.14 2.27
N PRO A 169 -25.98 -6.32 3.18
CA PRO A 169 -26.25 -7.63 3.82
C PRO A 169 -26.50 -8.78 2.83
N ASP A 170 -27.10 -8.48 1.67
CA ASP A 170 -27.38 -9.47 0.62
C ASP A 170 -26.11 -10.08 -0.03
N LEU A 171 -24.96 -9.42 0.11
CA LEU A 171 -23.68 -9.89 -0.43
C LEU A 171 -22.92 -10.80 0.53
N VAL A 172 -23.27 -10.81 1.82
CA VAL A 172 -22.61 -11.65 2.84
C VAL A 172 -22.54 -13.13 2.45
N PRO A 173 -23.62 -13.80 2.01
CA PRO A 173 -23.55 -15.21 1.62
C PRO A 173 -22.74 -15.47 0.34
N LYS A 174 -22.46 -14.41 -0.44
CA LYS A 174 -21.72 -14.47 -1.71
C LYS A 174 -20.23 -14.24 -1.55
N LEU A 175 -19.80 -13.76 -0.37
CA LEU A 175 -18.39 -13.49 -0.09
C LEU A 175 -17.55 -14.77 -0.05
N THR A 176 -16.29 -14.63 -0.42
CA THR A 176 -15.29 -15.68 -0.18
C THR A 176 -15.22 -16.06 1.30
N LYS A 177 -15.05 -17.36 1.57
CA LYS A 177 -14.99 -17.91 2.94
C LYS A 177 -13.77 -17.46 3.75
N GLN A 178 -12.78 -16.88 3.07
CA GLN A 178 -11.54 -16.32 3.63
C GLN A 178 -11.14 -15.10 2.80
N PHE A 179 -10.39 -14.16 3.40
CA PHE A 179 -9.96 -12.93 2.74
C PHE A 179 -8.46 -12.91 2.36
N GLY A 180 -7.84 -14.08 2.26
CA GLY A 180 -6.44 -14.21 1.84
C GLY A 180 -5.57 -14.99 2.81
N PHE A 181 -4.26 -14.87 2.64
CA PHE A 181 -3.27 -15.64 3.39
C PHE A 181 -1.89 -14.98 3.38
N VAL A 182 -1.03 -15.39 4.30
CA VAL A 182 0.39 -14.99 4.27
C VAL A 182 1.08 -15.56 3.05
N ILE A 183 1.88 -14.71 2.41
CA ILE A 183 2.68 -15.00 1.21
C ILE A 183 4.15 -14.64 1.46
N GLY A 184 5.07 -15.37 0.84
CA GLY A 184 6.50 -15.17 1.00
C GLY A 184 7.28 -16.09 0.08
N LEU A 185 8.19 -16.89 0.64
CA LEU A 185 8.84 -17.98 -0.10
C LEU A 185 7.81 -18.98 -0.63
N GLU A 186 6.85 -19.35 0.21
CA GLU A 186 5.68 -20.12 -0.21
C GLU A 186 4.61 -19.18 -0.78
N PHE A 187 3.91 -19.65 -1.82
CA PHE A 187 2.79 -18.90 -2.37
C PHE A 187 1.68 -18.73 -1.34
N ARG A 188 1.40 -19.76 -0.53
CA ARG A 188 0.35 -19.76 0.50
C ARG A 188 0.82 -20.49 1.75
N GLU A 189 0.98 -19.76 2.85
CA GLU A 189 1.11 -20.38 4.18
C GLU A 189 -0.28 -20.83 4.67
N THR A 190 -0.59 -22.12 4.52
CA THR A 190 -1.94 -22.68 4.74
C THR A 190 -2.48 -22.52 6.16
N GLN A 191 -1.59 -22.39 7.16
CA GLN A 191 -1.97 -22.19 8.57
C GLN A 191 -2.28 -20.73 8.92
N ILE A 192 -1.89 -19.78 8.06
CA ILE A 192 -1.99 -18.35 8.33
C ILE A 192 -2.87 -17.68 7.28
N THR A 193 -4.18 -17.79 7.47
CA THR A 193 -5.19 -17.24 6.57
C THR A 193 -6.03 -16.20 7.27
N VAL A 194 -6.52 -15.20 6.52
CA VAL A 194 -7.53 -14.26 7.02
C VAL A 194 -8.87 -15.00 7.02
N SER A 195 -9.19 -15.64 8.14
CA SER A 195 -10.33 -16.56 8.26
C SER A 195 -10.89 -16.55 9.68
N PRO A 196 -12.17 -16.97 9.88
CA PRO A 196 -12.84 -16.81 11.17
C PRO A 196 -12.23 -17.62 12.32
N LYS A 197 -11.36 -18.61 12.04
CA LYS A 197 -10.74 -19.47 13.05
C LYS A 197 -9.26 -19.16 13.29
N CYS A 198 -8.67 -18.20 12.58
CA CYS A 198 -7.25 -17.92 12.69
C CYS A 198 -6.95 -16.93 13.83
N LEU A 199 -6.48 -17.45 14.97
CA LEU A 199 -6.17 -16.65 16.16
C LEU A 199 -4.82 -15.92 16.10
N MET A 200 -4.11 -16.00 14.97
CA MET A 200 -2.78 -15.41 14.85
C MET A 200 -2.84 -13.89 14.84
N THR A 201 -1.93 -13.27 15.59
CA THR A 201 -1.75 -11.82 15.62
C THR A 201 -0.78 -11.38 14.52
N VAL A 202 -1.20 -10.36 13.77
CA VAL A 202 -0.42 -9.73 12.72
C VAL A 202 0.79 -9.01 13.32
N ARG A 203 1.94 -9.14 12.67
CA ARG A 203 3.20 -8.47 13.06
C ARG A 203 3.73 -7.64 11.90
N LYS A 204 4.47 -6.58 12.22
CA LYS A 204 5.25 -5.79 11.25
C LYS A 204 6.10 -6.72 10.37
N GLY A 205 6.17 -6.41 9.08
CA GLY A 205 6.94 -7.15 8.09
C GLY A 205 6.21 -8.38 7.55
N MET A 206 5.04 -8.77 8.06
CA MET A 206 4.24 -9.81 7.42
C MET A 206 3.70 -9.31 6.07
N THR A 207 3.65 -10.20 5.08
CA THR A 207 3.07 -9.91 3.77
C THR A 207 1.91 -10.87 3.50
N PHE A 208 0.82 -10.34 2.95
CA PHE A 208 -0.41 -11.08 2.68
C PHE A 208 -0.76 -10.99 1.20
N ALA A 209 -1.24 -12.08 0.61
CA ALA A 209 -2.08 -12.02 -0.57
C ALA A 209 -3.51 -11.82 -0.07
N LEU A 210 -3.93 -10.57 0.08
CA LEU A 210 -5.27 -10.21 0.53
C LEU A 210 -6.21 -10.28 -0.67
N SER A 211 -7.25 -11.11 -0.60
CA SER A 211 -8.17 -11.33 -1.73
C SER A 211 -9.60 -11.52 -1.27
N ILE A 212 -10.54 -10.82 -1.92
CA ILE A 212 -11.95 -10.80 -1.55
C ILE A 212 -12.76 -10.94 -2.84
N GLY A 213 -13.69 -11.88 -2.86
CA GLY A 213 -14.53 -12.14 -4.01
C GLY A 213 -15.99 -12.31 -3.66
N LEU A 214 -16.84 -12.10 -4.66
CA LEU A 214 -18.28 -12.30 -4.65
C LEU A 214 -18.63 -13.27 -5.78
N SER A 215 -19.14 -14.44 -5.42
CA SER A 215 -19.69 -15.42 -6.37
C SER A 215 -21.20 -15.23 -6.53
N ASP A 216 -21.82 -16.01 -7.43
CA ASP A 216 -23.28 -16.11 -7.55
C ASP A 216 -23.97 -14.74 -7.75
N LEU A 217 -23.33 -13.88 -8.55
CA LEU A 217 -23.86 -12.60 -8.99
C LEU A 217 -24.56 -12.77 -10.34
N LYS A 218 -25.53 -11.91 -10.60
CA LYS A 218 -26.20 -11.78 -11.89
C LYS A 218 -25.92 -10.40 -12.44
N ASP A 219 -25.54 -10.33 -13.71
CA ASP A 219 -25.51 -9.08 -14.47
C ASP A 219 -26.27 -9.31 -15.77
N LYS A 220 -27.41 -8.63 -15.90
CA LYS A 220 -28.39 -8.91 -16.98
C LYS A 220 -28.79 -10.39 -16.92
N ASP A 221 -28.66 -11.13 -18.03
CA ASP A 221 -28.97 -12.56 -18.10
C ASP A 221 -27.76 -13.48 -17.82
N LYS A 222 -26.62 -12.93 -17.43
CA LYS A 222 -25.37 -13.67 -17.24
C LYS A 222 -25.06 -13.92 -15.77
N ASP A 223 -24.60 -15.13 -15.48
CA ASP A 223 -23.93 -15.45 -14.22
C ASP A 223 -22.53 -14.84 -14.25
N VAL A 224 -22.21 -14.02 -13.24
CA VAL A 224 -20.93 -13.32 -13.13
C VAL A 224 -20.36 -13.47 -11.72
N ALA A 225 -19.08 -13.14 -11.57
CA ALA A 225 -18.42 -13.07 -10.29
C ALA A 225 -17.42 -11.93 -10.29
N LEU A 226 -17.16 -11.36 -9.11
CA LEU A 226 -16.17 -10.31 -8.92
C LEU A 226 -15.09 -10.84 -7.97
N TYR A 227 -13.83 -10.69 -8.33
CA TYR A 227 -12.71 -11.07 -7.48
C TYR A 227 -11.57 -10.06 -7.61
N ILE A 228 -11.10 -9.57 -6.48
CA ILE A 228 -9.96 -8.66 -6.39
C ILE A 228 -8.98 -9.16 -5.33
N GLY A 229 -7.72 -8.76 -5.48
CA GLY A 229 -6.71 -9.13 -4.52
C GLY A 229 -5.33 -8.60 -4.87
N ASP A 230 -4.54 -8.39 -3.84
CA ASP A 230 -3.26 -7.70 -3.91
C ASP A 230 -2.26 -8.28 -2.90
N THR A 231 -0.98 -8.06 -3.18
CA THR A 231 0.10 -8.34 -2.23
C THR A 231 0.30 -7.14 -1.32
N VAL A 232 -0.02 -7.30 -0.03
CA VAL A 232 -0.05 -6.23 0.97
C VAL A 232 1.02 -6.49 2.03
N LEU A 233 1.92 -5.52 2.23
CA LEU A 233 2.93 -5.56 3.27
C LEU A 233 2.43 -4.82 4.51
N VAL A 234 2.49 -5.49 5.67
CA VAL A 234 2.18 -4.87 6.96
C VAL A 234 3.38 -4.06 7.41
N GLN A 235 3.21 -2.74 7.44
CA GLN A 235 4.17 -1.81 8.01
C GLN A 235 3.59 -1.16 9.27
N GLU A 236 4.46 -0.66 10.14
CA GLU A 236 4.02 0.34 11.11
C GLU A 236 3.75 1.63 10.35
N VAL A 237 2.73 2.39 10.76
CA VAL A 237 2.57 3.77 10.30
C VAL A 237 3.83 4.52 10.70
N SER A 238 4.72 4.73 9.74
CA SER A 238 5.87 5.59 9.96
C SER A 238 5.32 6.99 10.07
N LEU A 239 5.42 7.56 11.27
CA LEU A 239 5.36 9.00 11.43
C LEU A 239 6.26 9.65 10.36
N MET A 240 5.67 10.47 9.50
CA MET A 240 6.42 11.19 8.49
C MET A 240 6.86 12.52 9.06
N THR A 241 8.17 12.73 9.07
CA THR A 241 8.78 14.02 9.36
C THR A 241 8.97 14.76 8.04
N PHE A 242 8.31 15.89 7.88
CA PHE A 242 8.47 16.76 6.70
C PHE A 242 9.33 17.97 7.07
N ALA A 243 10.28 18.30 6.20
CA ALA A 243 10.91 19.62 6.21
C ALA A 243 10.08 20.54 5.31
N LEU A 244 9.39 21.51 5.90
CA LEU A 244 8.69 22.56 5.20
C LEU A 244 9.62 23.75 5.05
N SER A 245 9.95 24.11 3.82
CA SER A 245 10.76 25.27 3.50
C SER A 245 9.99 26.20 2.57
N ILE A 246 9.68 27.40 3.06
CA ILE A 246 9.07 28.47 2.27
C ILE A 246 10.14 29.54 2.04
N GLY A 247 10.51 29.70 0.78
CA GLY A 247 11.39 30.77 0.31
C GLY A 247 10.59 31.80 -0.48
N LEU A 248 10.68 33.07 -0.10
CA LEU A 248 10.23 34.20 -0.90
C LEU A 248 11.47 34.94 -1.42
N SER A 249 11.64 34.96 -2.74
CA SER A 249 12.65 35.75 -3.43
C SER A 249 12.04 37.02 -4.02
N ASP A 250 12.88 37.95 -4.48
CA ASP A 250 12.48 39.19 -5.15
C ASP A 250 11.65 40.17 -4.29
N LEU A 251 11.78 40.08 -2.96
CA LEU A 251 11.25 41.10 -2.07
C LEU A 251 12.15 42.34 -2.14
N LYS A 252 11.57 43.52 -2.31
CA LYS A 252 12.31 44.79 -2.26
C LYS A 252 11.98 45.51 -0.97
N ASP A 253 12.99 45.73 -0.14
CA ASP A 253 12.93 46.75 0.90
C ASP A 253 13.78 47.93 0.47
N LYS A 254 13.10 49.04 0.14
CA LYS A 254 13.68 50.19 -0.57
C LYS A 254 14.35 49.76 -1.89
N ASP A 255 15.69 49.90 -1.99
CA ASP A 255 16.52 49.58 -3.16
C ASP A 255 17.36 48.30 -2.98
N LYS A 256 17.09 47.50 -1.95
CA LYS A 256 17.81 46.24 -1.69
C LYS A 256 16.90 45.05 -1.97
N ASP A 257 17.43 44.11 -2.74
CA ASP A 257 16.80 42.81 -2.91
C ASP A 257 17.00 41.99 -1.63
N VAL A 258 15.90 41.50 -1.08
CA VAL A 258 15.85 40.68 0.13
C VAL A 258 15.21 39.34 -0.22
N ALA A 259 15.70 38.28 0.42
CA ALA A 259 15.07 36.97 0.39
C ALA A 259 14.70 36.57 1.83
N LEU A 260 13.49 36.02 2.00
CA LEU A 260 13.03 35.44 3.26
C LEU A 260 12.99 33.93 3.12
N TYR A 261 13.62 33.22 4.05
CA TYR A 261 13.57 31.77 4.10
C TYR A 261 13.08 31.33 5.48
N ILE A 262 11.95 30.63 5.52
CA ILE A 262 11.41 30.02 6.73
C ILE A 262 11.41 28.51 6.52
N GLY A 263 12.15 27.80 7.37
CA GLY A 263 12.24 26.35 7.36
C GLY A 263 11.82 25.79 8.71
N ASP A 264 10.86 24.87 8.73
CA ASP A 264 10.45 24.14 9.93
C ASP A 264 10.35 22.64 9.67
N THR A 265 10.64 21.86 10.70
CA THR A 265 10.47 20.41 10.67
C THR A 265 9.19 20.06 11.42
N VAL A 266 8.24 19.42 10.75
CA VAL A 266 6.95 19.05 11.33
C VAL A 266 6.76 17.54 11.36
N LEU A 267 6.20 17.06 12.45
CA LEU A 267 5.67 15.71 12.60
C LEU A 267 4.22 15.69 12.17
N VAL A 268 3.89 14.87 11.18
CA VAL A 268 2.50 14.61 10.82
C VAL A 268 2.07 13.30 11.46
N GLN A 269 0.95 13.37 12.20
CA GLN A 269 0.32 12.24 12.88
C GLN A 269 -1.07 12.02 12.27
N GLU A 270 -1.53 10.78 12.25
CA GLU A 270 -2.89 10.43 11.85
C GLU A 270 -3.88 11.03 12.89
N ASP A 271 -4.90 11.75 12.40
CA ASP A 271 -5.98 12.37 13.18
C ASP A 271 -5.60 13.39 14.28
N LYS A 272 -4.39 13.98 14.20
CA LYS A 272 -3.94 15.05 15.10
C LYS A 272 -3.28 16.19 14.34
N ALA A 273 -3.31 17.39 14.92
CA ALA A 273 -2.58 18.54 14.39
C ALA A 273 -1.07 18.22 14.32
N ALA A 274 -0.40 18.74 13.29
CA ALA A 274 1.03 18.56 13.14
C ALA A 274 1.80 19.19 14.33
N VAL A 275 2.86 18.51 14.77
CA VAL A 275 3.72 18.99 15.87
C VAL A 275 5.01 19.55 15.29
N VAL A 276 5.33 20.81 15.59
CA VAL A 276 6.60 21.45 15.19
C VAL A 276 7.71 20.92 16.11
N PHE A 277 8.77 20.34 15.53
CA PHE A 277 9.92 19.84 16.30
C PHE A 277 10.98 20.91 16.59
N THR A 278 10.97 22.00 15.83
CA THR A 278 11.94 23.10 15.96
C THR A 278 11.54 24.03 17.11
N SER A 279 12.35 24.03 18.18
CA SER A 279 12.16 24.87 19.37
C SER A 279 12.75 26.30 19.26
N ALA A 280 13.06 26.75 18.04
CA ALA A 280 13.62 28.08 17.83
C ALA A 280 12.55 29.16 18.01
N LYS A 281 12.85 30.20 18.79
CA LYS A 281 11.95 31.35 18.98
C LYS A 281 11.74 32.04 17.63
N LYS A 282 10.48 32.08 17.16
CA LYS A 282 10.11 32.70 15.87
C LYS A 282 9.80 34.20 15.96
N ARG A 283 9.88 34.77 17.17
CA ARG A 283 9.60 36.20 17.40
C ARG A 283 10.65 37.05 16.68
N LEU A 284 10.21 38.17 16.09
CA LEU A 284 11.07 39.08 15.31
C LEU A 284 12.34 39.50 16.08
N ARG A 285 12.18 39.80 17.38
CA ARG A 285 13.27 40.19 18.28
C ARG A 285 14.36 39.12 18.45
N SER A 286 14.05 37.84 18.21
CA SER A 286 15.01 36.73 18.35
C SER A 286 15.79 36.46 17.06
N ASN A 287 15.27 36.87 15.89
CA ASN A 287 15.82 36.49 14.59
C ASN A 287 16.22 37.69 13.70
N ALA A 288 15.85 38.92 14.07
CA ALA A 288 16.26 40.12 13.36
C ALA A 288 17.58 40.67 13.95
N VAL A 289 18.63 40.71 13.14
CA VAL A 289 19.88 41.39 13.46
C VAL A 289 19.83 42.78 12.85
N PHE A 290 19.59 43.79 13.68
CA PHE A 290 19.65 45.18 13.26
C PHE A 290 21.08 45.70 13.37
N LEU A 291 21.69 46.01 12.24
CA LEU A 291 22.98 46.69 12.22
C LEU A 291 22.76 48.16 12.57
N LYS A 292 23.30 48.60 13.73
CA LYS A 292 23.30 50.01 14.12
C LYS A 292 24.07 50.81 13.06
N THR A 293 23.39 51.70 12.33
CA THR A 293 24.05 52.82 11.64
C THR A 293 24.34 53.89 12.67
N GLU A 294 25.58 54.39 12.69
CA GLU A 294 26.02 55.43 13.62
C GLU A 294 25.08 56.65 13.55
N GLY A 295 24.29 56.91 14.60
CA GLY A 295 23.56 58.17 14.74
C GLY A 295 22.21 58.20 15.45
N GLU A 296 21.61 57.09 15.91
CA GLU A 296 20.34 57.15 16.63
C GLU A 296 20.47 56.61 18.06
N GLU A 297 20.15 57.49 19.02
CA GLU A 297 20.22 57.29 20.47
C GLU A 297 19.20 56.25 20.98
N GLU A 298 19.58 55.52 22.02
CA GLU A 298 18.80 54.44 22.63
C GLU A 298 17.60 54.97 23.42
N GLU A 299 16.38 54.61 23.03
CA GLU A 299 15.28 54.48 23.99
C GLU A 299 15.22 53.02 24.46
N ALA A 300 15.67 52.80 25.69
CA ALA A 300 15.50 51.55 26.42
C ALA A 300 14.07 51.50 26.98
N GLU A 301 13.23 50.60 26.47
CA GLU A 301 11.97 50.25 27.13
C GLU A 301 11.69 48.73 27.12
N GLY A 302 11.52 48.19 28.33
CA GLY A 302 10.63 47.07 28.63
C GLY A 302 11.21 45.66 28.59
N GLU A 303 11.81 45.23 29.71
CA GLU A 303 11.81 43.81 30.08
C GLU A 303 10.37 43.40 30.45
N GLU A 304 9.67 42.69 29.55
CA GLU A 304 8.54 41.86 29.94
C GLU A 304 9.02 40.40 30.03
N GLU A 305 9.05 39.87 31.25
CA GLU A 305 9.23 38.44 31.52
C GLU A 305 8.05 37.64 30.91
N ASP A 306 8.27 37.01 29.75
CA ASP A 306 7.40 35.91 29.31
C ASP A 306 7.59 34.73 30.28
N LYS A 307 6.71 34.61 31.29
CA LYS A 307 6.50 33.36 32.02
C LYS A 307 5.63 32.44 31.17
N GLU A 308 6.25 31.51 30.46
CA GLU A 308 5.55 30.34 29.91
C GLU A 308 6.17 29.07 30.48
N GLU A 309 5.31 28.24 31.09
CA GLU A 309 5.64 26.95 31.69
C GLU A 309 6.12 25.97 30.60
N ASP A 310 7.39 25.54 30.71
CA ASP A 310 7.92 24.40 29.96
C ASP A 310 7.19 23.12 30.41
N GLN A 311 6.10 22.76 29.74
CA GLN A 311 5.62 21.37 29.74
C GLN A 311 6.33 20.61 28.61
N ALA A 312 7.54 20.13 28.92
CA ALA A 312 8.17 19.09 28.12
C ALA A 312 7.33 17.80 28.21
N PRO A 313 6.98 17.14 27.09
CA PRO A 313 6.37 15.81 27.17
C PRO A 313 7.40 14.83 27.73
N GLU A 314 6.99 14.15 28.80
CA GLU A 314 7.77 13.16 29.55
C GLU A 314 8.12 11.96 28.65
N ILE A 315 9.30 11.98 28.02
CA ILE A 315 9.85 10.81 27.32
C ILE A 315 10.44 9.87 28.36
N LEU A 316 9.67 8.83 28.68
CA LEU A 316 10.10 7.64 29.38
C LEU A 316 11.39 7.07 28.76
N SER A 317 12.51 7.19 29.47
CA SER A 317 13.62 6.25 29.35
C SER A 317 14.38 6.16 30.68
N ARG A 318 14.01 5.14 31.46
CA ARG A 318 14.82 4.59 32.53
C ARG A 318 16.08 3.98 31.92
N GLY A 319 17.24 4.49 32.32
CA GLY A 319 18.54 3.91 31.99
C GLY A 319 19.65 4.58 32.79
N GLU A 320 19.74 4.25 34.08
CA GLU A 320 20.82 4.71 34.96
C GLU A 320 22.19 4.10 34.57
N ARG A 321 23.18 5.00 34.53
CA ARG A 321 24.62 4.84 34.85
C ARG A 321 25.52 4.06 33.88
N ALA A 322 26.43 4.81 33.23
CA ALA A 322 27.85 4.92 33.58
C ALA A 322 28.72 5.14 32.32
N GLY A 323 29.70 6.05 32.38
CA GLY A 323 30.81 6.05 31.41
C GLY A 323 31.18 7.39 30.78
N ARG A 324 31.53 8.36 31.63
CA ARG A 324 32.45 9.49 31.40
C ARG A 324 33.46 9.28 30.22
N ALA A 325 33.40 10.12 29.19
CA ALA A 325 34.55 10.40 28.32
C ALA A 325 34.49 11.83 27.79
N VAL A 326 35.30 12.69 28.42
CA VAL A 326 35.59 14.06 28.03
C VAL A 326 36.47 14.03 26.78
N LEU A 327 36.00 14.59 25.67
CA LEU A 327 36.84 14.88 24.50
C LEU A 327 37.51 16.24 24.69
N THR A 328 38.74 16.22 25.19
CA THR A 328 39.67 17.35 25.08
C THR A 328 40.45 17.24 23.77
N SER A 329 40.32 18.29 22.97
CA SER A 329 41.19 18.72 21.88
C SER A 329 42.69 18.52 22.13
N LYS A 330 43.44 18.17 21.08
CA LYS A 330 44.64 18.93 20.69
C LYS A 330 45.11 18.57 19.27
N LEU A 331 45.27 19.64 18.48
CA LEU A 331 46.08 19.71 17.27
C LEU A 331 47.54 19.31 17.56
N ARG A 332 48.08 18.38 16.77
CA ARG A 332 49.25 18.60 15.91
C ARG A 332 49.43 17.43 14.95
#